data_AF-R7U7B5-F1
#
_entry.id   AF-R7U7B5-F1
#
_cell.length_a   1.000
_cell.length_b   1.000
_cell.length_c   1.000
_cell.angle_alpha   90.00
_cell.angle_beta   90.00
_cell.angle_gamma   90.00
#
_symmetry.space_group_name_H-M   'P 1'
#
loop_
_entity.id
_entity.type
_entity.pdbx_description
1 polymer ?
#
loop_
_entity_poly.entity_id
_entity_poly.type
_entity_poly.pdbx_seq_one_letter_code
_entity_poly.pdbx_strand_id
1 'polypeptide(L)'
;MDTKENQLKENIEIGEHYMVKRSDDRWHSAEVIETRSNAQHDCRLEYYIHYDSFNRRMDEWVDASRIDVNQKVEEPPPNKEVPIAIVEQSDGDRKITRNQKRKHDEINHVQKTYAEMDPTTAALEKEHEAITKVKYIDTVQIGRYEIDTWYFSPYPEEYGKQPRLWICEYCLKYMRLEKSYRYHLSECTWRQPPGKEIYRKGTISVFEVDGLDHKVYCQNLCLLAKLFLDHKTLYFDVEPFLFYILTEVDRSGCHLVGYFSKEKESPDGNNLACILTLPPFQRKGYGKFLIAFSYELSKIERCVGSPEKPLSDLGKLSYRSYWSWVLLEIMRDFKGTMSIKELSQMTSITQYDIIGTLQTLNMVKYWKGQHVICVTPKLVEEHIKSAQYKRPPLMVDTECLRWSPPRKLLKASKAK
;
A
#
# COMPACT_ATOMS: atom_id res chain seq x y z
N MET A 1 38.86 23.31 -11.89
CA MET A 1 38.17 22.02 -11.65
C MET A 1 36.89 21.92 -12.47
N ASP A 2 36.40 23.04 -13.04
CA ASP A 2 35.13 23.15 -13.77
C ASP A 2 35.06 22.53 -15.16
N THR A 3 36.20 22.18 -15.78
CA THR A 3 36.23 21.70 -17.18
C THR A 3 35.89 20.22 -17.33
N LYS A 4 36.10 19.37 -16.32
CA LYS A 4 35.72 17.93 -16.38
C LYS A 4 34.25 17.70 -16.05
N GLU A 5 33.71 18.42 -15.06
CA GLU A 5 32.28 18.36 -14.75
C GLU A 5 31.42 18.94 -15.88
N ASN A 6 31.87 19.98 -16.60
CA ASN A 6 31.13 20.49 -17.76
C ASN A 6 31.16 19.54 -18.98
N GLN A 7 32.21 18.73 -19.16
CA GLN A 7 32.24 17.71 -20.22
C GLN A 7 31.36 16.48 -19.91
N LEU A 8 31.20 16.13 -18.63
CA LEU A 8 30.28 15.07 -18.20
C LEU A 8 28.80 15.43 -18.40
N LYS A 9 28.46 16.74 -18.33
CA LYS A 9 27.09 17.27 -18.47
C LYS A 9 26.50 17.15 -19.88
N GLU A 10 27.32 17.09 -20.93
CA GLU A 10 26.85 17.13 -22.33
C GLU A 10 26.54 15.75 -22.94
N ASN A 11 26.88 14.64 -22.26
CA ASN A 11 26.80 13.29 -22.85
C ASN A 11 25.69 12.38 -22.26
N ILE A 12 24.87 12.86 -21.31
CA ILE A 12 23.81 12.06 -20.72
C ILE A 12 22.47 12.40 -21.39
N GLU A 13 22.01 11.48 -22.22
CA GLU A 13 20.76 11.59 -22.99
C GLU A 13 19.56 10.99 -22.23
N ILE A 14 18.41 11.68 -22.28
CA ILE A 14 17.13 11.20 -21.75
C ILE A 14 16.59 10.07 -22.64
N GLY A 15 16.08 9.01 -22.02
CA GLY A 15 15.55 7.79 -22.67
C GLY A 15 16.61 6.70 -22.88
N GLU A 16 17.88 7.00 -22.61
CA GLU A 16 18.98 6.05 -22.79
C GLU A 16 19.32 5.33 -21.47
N HIS A 17 19.90 4.14 -21.59
CA HIS A 17 20.29 3.33 -20.44
C HIS A 17 21.79 3.45 -20.15
N TYR A 18 22.10 3.69 -18.88
CA TYR A 18 23.48 3.80 -18.39
C TYR A 18 23.69 2.93 -17.16
N MET A 19 24.95 2.65 -16.86
CA MET A 19 25.33 2.04 -15.60
C MET A 19 25.34 3.11 -14.50
N VAL A 20 24.52 2.93 -13.46
CA VAL A 20 24.37 3.90 -12.37
C VAL A 20 24.68 3.26 -11.02
N LYS A 21 25.50 3.96 -10.23
CA LYS A 21 25.90 3.53 -8.89
C LYS A 21 24.81 3.85 -7.87
N ARG A 22 24.33 2.84 -7.16
CA ARG A 22 23.33 2.94 -6.08
C ARG A 22 23.97 3.31 -4.74
N SER A 23 23.12 3.63 -3.77
CA SER A 23 23.52 3.93 -2.38
C SER A 23 24.18 2.76 -1.64
N ASP A 24 24.03 1.53 -2.15
CA ASP A 24 24.72 0.33 -1.67
C ASP A 24 26.08 0.09 -2.35
N ASP A 25 26.59 1.13 -3.05
CA ASP A 25 27.82 1.14 -3.84
C ASP A 25 27.87 0.15 -5.02
N ARG A 26 26.72 -0.44 -5.41
CA ARG A 26 26.64 -1.35 -6.56
C ARG A 26 26.19 -0.63 -7.82
N TRP A 27 26.67 -1.13 -8.95
CA TRP A 27 26.33 -0.61 -10.28
C TRP A 27 25.14 -1.39 -10.85
N HIS A 28 24.15 -0.66 -11.36
CA HIS A 28 22.93 -1.21 -11.94
C HIS A 28 22.62 -0.50 -13.26
N SER A 29 22.10 -1.24 -14.23
CA SER A 29 21.56 -0.64 -15.45
C SER A 29 20.30 0.16 -15.11
N ALA A 30 20.19 1.35 -15.66
CA ALA A 30 19.09 2.27 -15.41
C ALA A 30 18.80 3.17 -16.60
N GLU A 31 17.52 3.40 -16.86
CA GLU A 31 17.01 4.39 -17.82
C GLU A 31 17.07 5.80 -17.20
N VAL A 32 17.60 6.77 -17.95
CA VAL A 32 17.53 8.19 -17.58
C VAL A 32 16.20 8.77 -18.05
N ILE A 33 15.30 9.10 -17.13
CA ILE A 33 13.93 9.53 -17.46
C ILE A 33 13.84 11.05 -17.59
N GLU A 34 14.48 11.81 -16.71
CA GLU A 34 14.39 13.28 -16.71
C GLU A 34 15.63 13.92 -16.07
N THR A 35 15.84 15.22 -16.29
CA THR A 35 16.91 16.00 -15.66
C THR A 35 16.36 17.27 -15.01
N ARG A 36 16.95 17.69 -13.89
CA ARG A 36 16.64 18.94 -13.20
C ARG A 36 17.92 19.66 -12.76
N SER A 37 17.84 20.98 -12.64
CA SER A 37 18.87 21.77 -11.95
C SER A 37 18.42 22.01 -10.51
N ASN A 38 19.18 21.49 -9.54
CA ASN A 38 18.86 21.63 -8.13
C ASN A 38 19.30 23.01 -7.61
N ALA A 39 18.33 23.94 -7.51
CA ALA A 39 18.57 25.30 -7.04
C ALA A 39 18.97 25.39 -5.54
N GLN A 40 18.81 24.31 -4.76
CA GLN A 40 19.18 24.27 -3.33
C GLN A 40 20.59 23.74 -3.08
N HIS A 41 21.15 22.98 -4.03
CA HIS A 41 22.52 22.44 -3.97
C HIS A 41 23.35 22.92 -5.17
N ASP A 42 23.81 24.17 -5.10
CA ASP A 42 24.84 24.72 -5.99
C ASP A 42 24.50 24.67 -7.50
N CYS A 43 23.21 24.63 -7.84
CA CYS A 43 22.71 24.48 -9.22
C CYS A 43 23.22 23.22 -9.95
N ARG A 44 23.58 22.17 -9.22
CA ARG A 44 24.03 20.91 -9.81
C ARG A 44 22.91 20.24 -10.61
N LEU A 45 23.29 19.59 -11.70
CA LEU A 45 22.40 18.81 -12.56
C LEU A 45 22.20 17.43 -11.93
N GLU A 46 20.94 17.07 -11.72
CA GLU A 46 20.51 15.77 -11.24
C GLU A 46 19.69 15.08 -12.34
N TYR A 47 19.75 13.75 -12.36
CA TYR A 47 19.07 12.90 -13.31
C TYR A 47 18.13 11.96 -12.56
N TYR A 48 16.86 11.91 -12.96
CA TYR A 48 15.90 10.96 -12.42
C TYR A 48 16.03 9.66 -13.18
N ILE A 49 16.27 8.57 -12.43
CA ILE A 49 16.62 7.29 -13.02
C ILE A 49 15.66 6.18 -12.57
N HIS A 50 15.39 5.27 -13.49
CA HIS A 50 14.69 4.03 -13.21
C HIS A 50 15.63 2.85 -13.36
N TYR A 51 15.80 2.07 -12.30
CA TYR A 51 16.67 0.90 -12.34
C TYR A 51 15.99 -0.31 -12.99
N ASP A 52 16.65 -0.91 -13.97
CA ASP A 52 16.11 -2.03 -14.73
C ASP A 52 15.75 -3.20 -13.82
N SER A 53 14.54 -3.74 -13.98
CA SER A 53 14.01 -4.85 -13.17
C SER A 53 13.79 -4.52 -11.69
N PHE A 54 13.88 -3.25 -11.27
CA PHE A 54 13.48 -2.81 -9.94
C PHE A 54 12.10 -2.15 -9.98
N ASN A 55 11.43 -2.13 -8.83
CA ASN A 55 10.17 -1.43 -8.66
C ASN A 55 10.42 0.09 -8.65
N ARG A 56 9.54 0.88 -9.29
CA ARG A 56 9.61 2.35 -9.38
C ARG A 56 9.78 3.08 -8.04
N ARG A 57 9.40 2.45 -6.91
CA ARG A 57 9.69 2.99 -5.57
C ARG A 57 11.17 3.22 -5.28
N MET A 58 12.05 2.59 -6.07
CA MET A 58 13.50 2.66 -5.97
C MET A 58 14.10 3.76 -6.84
N ASP A 59 13.27 4.43 -7.64
CA ASP A 59 13.67 5.52 -8.52
C ASP A 59 14.09 6.73 -7.68
N GLU A 60 15.14 7.40 -8.11
CA GLU A 60 15.78 8.49 -7.36
C GLU A 60 16.41 9.52 -8.30
N TRP A 61 16.63 10.73 -7.79
CA TRP A 61 17.49 11.71 -8.42
C TRP A 61 18.95 11.43 -8.06
N VAL A 62 19.82 11.36 -9.05
CA VAL A 62 21.25 11.13 -8.88
C VAL A 62 22.10 12.23 -9.52
N ASP A 63 23.21 12.57 -8.89
CA ASP A 63 24.24 13.41 -9.50
C ASP A 63 24.87 12.74 -10.72
N ALA A 64 25.33 13.54 -11.68
CA ALA A 64 26.09 13.08 -12.84
C ALA A 64 27.27 12.16 -12.48
N SER A 65 27.89 12.35 -11.31
CA SER A 65 29.03 11.55 -10.85
C SER A 65 28.69 10.09 -10.54
N ARG A 66 27.40 9.76 -10.39
CA ARG A 66 26.93 8.38 -10.15
C ARG A 66 26.67 7.61 -11.45
N ILE A 67 26.73 8.28 -12.60
CA ILE A 67 26.42 7.70 -13.91
C ILE A 67 27.72 7.45 -14.68
N ASP A 68 27.94 6.21 -15.12
CA ASP A 68 29.05 5.90 -16.02
C ASP A 68 28.66 6.19 -17.48
N VAL A 69 29.01 7.40 -17.93
CA VAL A 69 28.72 7.88 -19.29
C VAL A 69 29.46 7.10 -20.38
N ASN A 70 30.50 6.33 -20.05
CA ASN A 70 31.26 5.56 -21.03
C ASN A 70 30.67 4.16 -21.27
N GLN A 71 29.71 3.74 -20.44
CA GLN A 71 29.07 2.44 -20.51
C GLN A 71 27.57 2.59 -20.77
N LYS A 72 27.21 3.00 -22.00
CA LYS A 72 25.84 2.87 -22.50
C LYS A 72 25.48 1.38 -22.57
N VAL A 73 24.32 1.03 -22.03
CA VAL A 73 23.80 -0.33 -22.03
C VAL A 73 22.72 -0.41 -23.12
N GLU A 74 22.70 -1.48 -23.91
CA GLU A 74 21.57 -1.72 -24.81
C GLU A 74 20.28 -1.92 -24.00
N GLU A 75 19.19 -1.34 -24.48
CA GLU A 75 17.85 -1.49 -23.88
C GLU A 75 17.60 -2.97 -23.53
N PRO A 76 17.30 -3.31 -22.27
CA PRO A 76 16.95 -4.67 -21.94
C PRO A 76 15.70 -5.05 -22.75
N PRO A 77 15.62 -6.28 -23.31
CA PRO A 77 14.43 -6.72 -24.03
C PRO A 77 13.21 -6.56 -23.12
N PRO A 78 12.04 -6.14 -23.64
CA PRO A 78 10.89 -5.77 -22.83
C PRO A 78 10.56 -6.89 -21.85
N ASN A 79 10.82 -6.61 -20.56
CA ASN A 79 10.66 -7.57 -19.50
C ASN A 79 9.16 -7.85 -19.34
N LYS A 80 8.73 -9.06 -19.71
CA LYS A 80 7.54 -9.66 -19.09
C LYS A 80 7.90 -9.79 -17.61
N GLU A 81 7.30 -8.99 -16.75
CA GLU A 81 7.46 -9.05 -15.30
C GLU A 81 7.67 -10.50 -14.84
N VAL A 82 8.91 -10.85 -14.50
CA VAL A 82 9.24 -12.19 -14.01
C VAL A 82 9.00 -12.15 -12.51
N PRO A 83 8.07 -12.96 -11.96
CA PRO A 83 7.89 -13.05 -10.52
C PRO A 83 9.21 -13.49 -9.87
N ILE A 84 9.57 -12.85 -8.76
CA ILE A 84 10.74 -13.18 -7.94
C ILE A 84 10.69 -14.68 -7.60
N ALA A 85 11.51 -15.47 -8.27
CA ALA A 85 11.67 -16.89 -7.99
C ALA A 85 12.44 -17.04 -6.67
N ILE A 86 11.76 -17.55 -5.65
CA ILE A 86 12.40 -18.13 -4.48
C ILE A 86 13.18 -19.35 -4.97
N VAL A 87 14.46 -19.40 -4.61
CA VAL A 87 15.38 -20.49 -4.92
C VAL A 87 14.87 -21.79 -4.27
N GLU A 88 14.31 -22.69 -5.08
CA GLU A 88 14.20 -24.11 -4.76
C GLU A 88 14.91 -24.91 -5.86
N GLN A 89 15.92 -25.67 -5.44
CA GLN A 89 16.64 -26.60 -6.29
C GLN A 89 15.77 -27.82 -6.64
N SER A 90 16.06 -28.36 -7.82
CA SER A 90 15.70 -29.68 -8.40
C SER A 90 14.25 -29.87 -8.90
N ASP A 91 14.06 -29.80 -10.21
CA ASP A 91 14.12 -30.96 -11.14
C ASP A 91 13.11 -30.83 -12.31
N GLY A 92 13.57 -31.10 -13.54
CA GLY A 92 12.72 -31.40 -14.71
C GLY A 92 12.16 -30.22 -15.52
N ASP A 93 12.78 -29.94 -16.67
CA ASP A 93 12.31 -29.07 -17.75
C ASP A 93 11.00 -29.58 -18.40
N ARG A 94 9.87 -29.42 -17.70
CA ARG A 94 8.53 -29.71 -18.22
C ARG A 94 7.80 -28.40 -18.51
N LYS A 95 7.67 -28.08 -19.80
CA LYS A 95 6.82 -26.99 -20.31
C LYS A 95 5.40 -27.11 -19.72
N ILE A 96 5.01 -26.12 -18.92
CA ILE A 96 3.71 -26.03 -18.25
C ILE A 96 2.59 -25.92 -19.30
N THR A 97 1.53 -26.70 -19.13
CA THR A 97 0.36 -26.66 -20.03
C THR A 97 -0.43 -25.35 -19.85
N ARG A 98 -1.08 -24.85 -20.92
CA ARG A 98 -1.86 -23.59 -20.92
C ARG A 98 -2.87 -23.49 -19.77
N ASN A 99 -3.44 -24.62 -19.34
CA ASN A 99 -4.41 -24.68 -18.24
C ASN A 99 -3.77 -24.64 -16.84
N GLN A 100 -2.56 -25.20 -16.69
CA GLN A 100 -1.76 -25.07 -15.46
C GLN A 100 -1.19 -23.67 -15.30
N LYS A 101 -0.80 -23.02 -16.41
CA LYS A 101 -0.36 -21.61 -16.39
C LYS A 101 -1.50 -20.68 -15.97
N ARG A 102 -2.71 -20.87 -16.50
CA ARG A 102 -3.89 -20.08 -16.12
C ARG A 102 -4.23 -20.21 -14.63
N LYS A 103 -4.19 -21.43 -14.09
CA LYS A 103 -4.36 -21.66 -12.64
C LYS A 103 -3.22 -21.07 -11.81
N HIS A 104 -1.99 -21.12 -12.30
CA HIS A 104 -0.84 -20.53 -11.62
C HIS A 104 -0.94 -19.00 -11.57
N ASP A 105 -1.34 -18.36 -12.67
CA ASP A 105 -1.51 -16.91 -12.78
C ASP A 105 -2.71 -16.42 -11.93
N GLU A 106 -3.80 -17.20 -11.87
CA GLU A 106 -4.97 -16.97 -11.01
C GLU A 106 -4.65 -17.14 -9.51
N ILE A 107 -3.84 -18.13 -9.14
CA ILE A 107 -3.47 -18.40 -7.74
C ILE A 107 -2.40 -17.42 -7.24
N ASN A 108 -1.44 -17.04 -8.09
CA ASN A 108 -0.35 -16.14 -7.75
C ASN A 108 -0.65 -14.66 -7.98
N HIS A 109 -1.82 -14.33 -8.55
CA HIS A 109 -2.27 -12.94 -8.76
C HIS A 109 -1.18 -12.10 -9.44
N VAL A 110 -0.64 -12.64 -10.54
CA VAL A 110 0.20 -11.91 -11.49
C VAL A 110 -0.57 -10.65 -11.91
N GLN A 111 0.11 -9.50 -11.98
CA GLN A 111 -0.52 -8.24 -12.39
C GLN A 111 -1.32 -8.47 -13.68
N LYS A 112 -2.60 -8.07 -13.64
CA LYS A 112 -3.42 -8.04 -14.84
C LYS A 112 -2.81 -7.01 -15.78
N THR A 113 -2.51 -7.42 -17.00
CA THR A 113 -2.02 -6.50 -18.02
C THR A 113 -3.10 -5.48 -18.35
N TYR A 114 -2.71 -4.29 -18.82
CA TYR A 114 -3.61 -3.21 -19.27
C TYR A 114 -4.76 -3.66 -20.19
N ALA A 115 -4.60 -4.81 -20.85
CA ALA A 115 -5.60 -5.42 -21.71
C ALA A 115 -6.83 -6.00 -20.97
N GLU A 116 -6.77 -6.18 -19.65
CA GLU A 116 -7.87 -6.75 -18.84
C GLU A 116 -8.64 -5.71 -18.01
N MET A 117 -8.26 -4.43 -18.08
CA MET A 117 -8.97 -3.31 -17.46
C MET A 117 -10.01 -2.74 -18.43
N ASP A 118 -11.02 -2.02 -17.91
CA ASP A 118 -11.93 -1.30 -18.79
C ASP A 118 -11.18 -0.16 -19.52
N PRO A 119 -11.56 0.19 -20.75
CA PRO A 119 -10.81 1.12 -21.59
C PRO A 119 -10.64 2.52 -20.98
N THR A 120 -11.61 2.97 -20.17
CA THR A 120 -11.59 4.26 -19.48
C THR A 120 -10.59 4.27 -18.33
N THR A 121 -10.61 3.24 -17.48
CA THR A 121 -9.63 3.09 -16.40
C THR A 121 -8.22 2.88 -16.95
N ALA A 122 -8.07 2.04 -17.98
CA ALA A 122 -6.77 1.82 -18.62
C ALA A 122 -6.20 3.10 -19.25
N ALA A 123 -7.04 3.94 -19.88
CA ALA A 123 -6.60 5.21 -20.45
C ALA A 123 -6.20 6.22 -19.36
N LEU A 124 -7.00 6.34 -18.30
CA LEU A 124 -6.68 7.18 -17.14
C LEU A 124 -5.41 6.72 -16.43
N GLU A 125 -5.22 5.41 -16.26
CA GLU A 125 -3.99 4.85 -15.69
C GLU A 125 -2.79 5.11 -16.58
N LYS A 126 -2.90 4.96 -17.91
CA LYS A 126 -1.79 5.21 -18.84
C LYS A 126 -1.41 6.68 -18.93
N GLU A 127 -2.40 7.59 -18.89
CA GLU A 127 -2.17 9.03 -18.84
C GLU A 127 -1.57 9.44 -17.49
N HIS A 128 -2.10 8.91 -16.38
CA HIS A 128 -1.50 9.07 -15.06
C HIS A 128 -0.06 8.55 -15.03
N GLU A 129 0.23 7.36 -15.53
CA GLU A 129 1.59 6.83 -15.56
C GLU A 129 2.55 7.74 -16.32
N ALA A 130 2.14 8.32 -17.45
CA ALA A 130 2.96 9.23 -18.24
C ALA A 130 3.26 10.54 -17.49
N ILE A 131 2.29 11.09 -16.76
CA ILE A 131 2.43 12.35 -16.00
C ILE A 131 3.19 12.13 -14.67
N THR A 132 3.10 10.93 -14.10
CA THR A 132 3.60 10.60 -12.76
C THR A 132 4.94 9.87 -12.75
N LYS A 133 5.59 9.70 -13.92
CA LYS A 133 6.88 9.01 -14.06
C LYS A 133 7.97 9.59 -13.16
N VAL A 134 7.95 10.91 -12.97
CA VAL A 134 9.02 11.63 -12.26
C VAL A 134 8.53 12.09 -10.90
N LYS A 135 9.23 11.65 -9.86
CA LYS A 135 8.98 12.06 -8.48
C LYS A 135 9.79 13.30 -8.15
N TYR A 136 9.14 14.45 -7.96
CA TYR A 136 9.84 15.69 -7.63
C TYR A 136 10.07 15.91 -6.13
N ILE A 137 9.12 15.49 -5.28
CA ILE A 137 9.25 15.59 -3.82
C ILE A 137 10.06 14.39 -3.35
N ASP A 138 11.26 14.61 -2.86
CA ASP A 138 12.17 13.54 -2.43
C ASP A 138 11.88 13.11 -0.98
N THR A 139 11.62 14.09 -0.12
CA THR A 139 11.44 13.88 1.31
C THR A 139 10.24 14.63 1.88
N VAL A 140 9.61 14.06 2.90
CA VAL A 140 8.61 14.75 3.73
C VAL A 140 9.06 14.78 5.18
N GLN A 141 9.00 15.95 5.82
CA GLN A 141 9.11 16.09 7.27
C GLN A 141 7.71 16.00 7.89
N ILE A 142 7.48 15.00 8.74
CA ILE A 142 6.25 14.86 9.52
C ILE A 142 6.57 14.55 10.98
N GLY A 143 6.21 15.48 11.86
CA GLY A 143 6.59 15.42 13.28
C GLY A 143 8.11 15.29 13.43
N ARG A 144 8.55 14.23 14.10
CA ARG A 144 9.98 13.91 14.29
C ARG A 144 10.62 13.11 13.15
N TYR A 145 9.88 12.74 12.11
CA TYR A 145 10.37 11.87 11.05
C TYR A 145 10.62 12.65 9.76
N GLU A 146 11.78 12.38 9.16
CA GLU A 146 12.05 12.66 7.77
C GLU A 146 11.86 11.34 6.99
N ILE A 147 11.03 11.36 5.95
CA ILE A 147 10.61 10.15 5.23
C ILE A 147 10.85 10.35 3.73
N ASP A 148 11.61 9.43 3.13
CA ASP A 148 11.77 9.37 1.68
C ASP A 148 10.46 8.93 1.02
N THR A 149 10.05 9.66 -0.01
CA THR A 149 8.84 9.37 -0.79
C THR A 149 9.14 8.30 -1.83
N TRP A 150 8.11 7.54 -2.24
CA TRP A 150 8.27 6.43 -3.18
C TRP A 150 7.72 6.74 -4.56
N TYR A 151 6.65 7.54 -4.61
CA TYR A 151 5.92 7.83 -5.84
C TYR A 151 5.61 9.31 -5.95
N PHE A 152 5.30 9.76 -7.16
CA PHE A 152 4.73 11.07 -7.40
C PHE A 152 3.40 11.24 -6.66
N SER A 153 3.16 12.45 -6.14
CA SER A 153 1.87 12.90 -5.62
C SER A 153 1.51 14.29 -6.16
N PRO A 154 0.26 14.52 -6.59
CA PRO A 154 -0.18 15.74 -7.27
C PRO A 154 -0.45 16.88 -6.28
N TYR A 155 0.57 17.26 -5.51
CA TYR A 155 0.53 18.51 -4.76
C TYR A 155 0.42 19.70 -5.72
N PRO A 156 -0.24 20.81 -5.32
CA PRO A 156 -0.32 22.00 -6.17
C PRO A 156 1.06 22.46 -6.64
N GLU A 157 1.14 23.04 -7.84
CA GLU A 157 2.41 23.26 -8.56
C GLU A 157 3.49 23.98 -7.71
N GLU A 158 3.07 24.93 -6.87
CA GLU A 158 3.98 25.67 -5.97
C GLU A 158 4.70 24.81 -4.91
N TYR A 159 4.16 23.62 -4.62
CA TYR A 159 4.70 22.60 -3.71
C TYR A 159 5.28 21.40 -4.47
N GLY A 160 4.68 21.04 -5.61
CA GLY A 160 4.98 19.81 -6.34
C GLY A 160 6.44 19.70 -6.80
N LYS A 161 7.12 20.82 -7.04
CA LYS A 161 8.54 20.86 -7.49
C LYS A 161 9.54 21.05 -6.35
N GLN A 162 9.12 20.93 -5.09
CA GLN A 162 10.00 21.11 -3.93
C GLN A 162 10.65 19.78 -3.54
N PRO A 163 11.97 19.73 -3.27
CA PRO A 163 12.64 18.50 -2.87
C PRO A 163 12.18 18.02 -1.48
N ARG A 164 11.74 18.95 -0.63
CA ARG A 164 11.22 18.66 0.71
C ARG A 164 9.91 19.38 0.97
N LEU A 165 8.95 18.66 1.53
CA LEU A 165 7.72 19.23 2.10
C LEU A 165 7.67 19.08 3.62
N TRP A 166 7.07 20.07 4.28
CA TRP A 166 6.86 20.09 5.72
C TRP A 166 5.38 19.87 6.02
N ILE A 167 5.04 18.80 6.73
CA ILE A 167 3.66 18.37 6.96
C ILE A 167 3.38 18.36 8.46
N CYS A 168 2.31 19.04 8.86
CA CYS A 168 1.81 18.99 10.23
C CYS A 168 1.28 17.59 10.54
N GLU A 169 1.77 16.95 11.60
CA GLU A 169 1.38 15.58 11.96
C GLU A 169 -0.09 15.46 12.43
N TYR A 170 -0.71 16.57 12.84
CA TYR A 170 -2.07 16.58 13.36
C TYR A 170 -3.12 16.99 12.34
N CYS A 171 -2.93 18.10 11.62
CA CYS A 171 -3.93 18.60 10.64
C CYS A 171 -3.55 18.28 9.19
N LEU A 172 -2.38 17.68 8.96
CA LEU A 172 -1.85 17.27 7.65
C LEU A 172 -1.64 18.43 6.66
N LYS A 173 -1.71 19.69 7.13
CA LYS A 173 -1.35 20.84 6.31
C LYS A 173 0.10 20.71 5.86
N TYR A 174 0.32 20.85 4.57
CA TYR A 174 1.64 20.87 3.93
C TYR A 174 2.13 22.31 3.74
N MET A 175 3.45 22.49 3.84
CA MET A 175 4.14 23.77 3.73
C MET A 175 5.46 23.58 2.99
N ARG A 176 5.89 24.62 2.28
CA ARG A 176 7.14 24.63 1.52
C ARG A 176 8.37 24.94 2.39
N LEU A 177 8.23 25.85 3.34
CA LEU A 177 9.37 26.37 4.11
C LEU A 177 9.33 25.91 5.57
N GLU A 178 10.49 25.60 6.12
CA GLU A 178 10.62 25.27 7.55
C GLU A 178 10.12 26.41 8.44
N LYS A 179 10.39 27.66 8.08
CA LYS A 179 9.91 28.84 8.82
C LYS A 179 8.39 28.87 8.91
N SER A 180 7.69 28.60 7.80
CA SER A 180 6.21 28.52 7.80
C SER A 180 5.71 27.34 8.61
N TYR A 181 6.43 26.21 8.59
CA TYR A 181 6.11 25.04 9.40
C TYR A 181 6.23 25.32 10.90
N ARG A 182 7.35 25.90 11.35
CA ARG A 182 7.54 26.25 12.77
C ARG A 182 6.50 27.26 13.26
N TYR A 183 6.16 28.26 12.44
CA TYR A 183 5.06 29.19 12.74
C TYR A 183 3.72 28.46 12.82
N HIS A 184 3.44 27.54 11.89
CA HIS A 184 2.22 26.75 11.97
C HIS A 184 2.15 25.91 13.25
N LEU A 185 3.26 25.32 13.70
CA LEU A 185 3.28 24.54 14.95
C LEU A 185 3.00 25.39 16.20
N SER A 186 3.34 26.69 16.21
CA SER A 186 2.98 27.57 17.34
C SER A 186 1.49 27.93 17.37
N GLU A 187 0.86 28.05 16.19
CA GLU A 187 -0.55 28.45 16.07
C GLU A 187 -1.53 27.27 16.04
N CYS A 188 -1.08 26.09 15.61
CA CYS A 188 -1.95 24.95 15.40
C CYS A 188 -2.45 24.38 16.73
N THR A 189 -3.77 24.37 16.92
CA THR A 189 -4.43 23.83 18.10
C THR A 189 -4.78 22.34 18.00
N TRP A 190 -4.59 21.73 16.84
CA TRP A 190 -4.92 20.33 16.60
C TRP A 190 -3.92 19.41 17.29
N ARG A 191 -4.41 18.41 18.03
CA ARG A 191 -3.59 17.36 18.66
C ARG A 191 -4.13 15.95 18.41
N GLN A 192 -5.06 15.81 17.49
CA GLN A 192 -5.65 14.55 17.07
C GLN A 192 -6.30 14.71 15.70
N PRO A 193 -6.60 13.61 14.98
CA PRO A 193 -7.43 13.66 13.78
C PRO A 193 -8.81 14.28 14.07
N PRO A 194 -9.48 14.84 13.04
CA PRO A 194 -10.88 15.24 13.13
C PRO A 194 -11.79 14.04 13.34
N GLY A 195 -13.10 14.28 13.30
CA GLY A 195 -14.10 13.22 13.35
C GLY A 195 -14.24 12.60 14.73
N LYS A 196 -14.64 11.33 14.76
CA LYS A 196 -15.04 10.64 15.98
C LYS A 196 -14.01 9.59 16.37
N GLU A 197 -13.55 9.63 17.61
CA GLU A 197 -12.80 8.50 18.18
C GLU A 197 -13.75 7.32 18.41
N ILE A 198 -13.58 6.26 17.63
CA ILE A 198 -14.45 5.07 17.67
C ILE A 198 -13.77 3.87 18.35
N TYR A 199 -12.47 3.95 18.60
CA TYR A 199 -11.72 2.92 19.29
C TYR A 199 -10.60 3.54 20.11
N ARG A 200 -10.44 3.07 21.36
CA ARG A 200 -9.34 3.44 22.25
C ARG A 200 -8.93 2.24 23.09
N LYS A 201 -7.68 1.79 22.97
CA LYS A 201 -7.08 0.79 23.86
C LYS A 201 -5.61 1.13 24.16
N GLY A 202 -5.31 1.41 25.42
CA GLY A 202 -3.97 1.82 25.83
C GLY A 202 -3.52 3.08 25.08
N THR A 203 -2.43 2.98 24.33
CA THR A 203 -1.85 4.06 23.51
C THR A 203 -2.33 4.05 22.06
N ILE A 204 -3.30 3.22 21.69
CA ILE A 204 -3.80 3.11 20.31
C ILE A 204 -5.22 3.66 20.21
N SER A 205 -5.44 4.55 19.24
CA SER A 205 -6.76 5.10 18.92
C SER A 205 -7.07 5.04 17.43
N VAL A 206 -8.34 4.83 17.09
CA VAL A 206 -8.86 4.92 15.72
C VAL A 206 -9.96 5.98 15.64
N PHE A 207 -9.81 6.90 14.70
CA PHE A 207 -10.77 7.96 14.39
C PHE A 207 -11.49 7.67 13.09
N GLU A 208 -12.82 7.76 13.10
CA GLU A 208 -13.67 7.76 11.91
C GLU A 208 -13.86 9.20 11.44
N VAL A 209 -13.44 9.47 10.20
CA VAL A 209 -13.48 10.79 9.58
C VAL A 209 -14.28 10.71 8.29
N ASP A 210 -15.34 11.49 8.20
CA ASP A 210 -16.12 11.61 6.97
C ASP A 210 -15.45 12.60 6.01
N GLY A 211 -15.18 12.16 4.77
CA GLY A 211 -14.59 13.01 3.74
C GLY A 211 -15.47 14.18 3.29
N LEU A 212 -16.79 14.10 3.47
CA LEU A 212 -17.72 15.20 3.24
C LEU A 212 -17.59 16.28 4.31
N ASP A 213 -17.49 15.88 5.58
CA ASP A 213 -17.43 16.81 6.72
C ASP A 213 -16.04 17.44 6.88
N HIS A 214 -14.99 16.70 6.53
CA HIS A 214 -13.60 17.08 6.74
C HIS A 214 -12.76 17.06 5.45
N LYS A 215 -13.32 17.62 4.36
CA LYS A 215 -12.75 17.60 3.00
C LYS A 215 -11.26 17.94 2.94
N VAL A 216 -10.84 19.06 3.52
CA VAL A 216 -9.44 19.52 3.47
C VAL A 216 -8.49 18.53 4.15
N TYR A 217 -8.86 18.00 5.32
CA TYR A 217 -8.04 17.03 6.03
C TYR A 217 -7.88 15.73 5.22
N CYS A 218 -8.98 15.24 4.66
CA CYS A 218 -8.99 14.01 3.86
C CYS A 218 -8.22 14.17 2.54
N GLN A 219 -8.30 15.34 1.89
CA GLN A 219 -7.50 15.65 0.70
C GLN A 219 -6.00 15.68 1.04
N ASN A 220 -5.62 16.33 2.14
CA ASN A 220 -4.24 16.34 2.63
C ASN A 220 -3.72 14.92 2.92
N LEU A 221 -4.55 14.09 3.55
CA LEU A 221 -4.23 12.69 3.80
C LEU A 221 -4.05 11.90 2.50
N CYS A 222 -4.93 12.11 1.52
CA CYS A 222 -4.83 11.46 0.22
C CYS A 222 -3.55 11.84 -0.54
N LEU A 223 -3.17 13.12 -0.52
CA LEU A 223 -1.92 13.60 -1.10
C LEU A 223 -0.69 12.99 -0.41
N LEU A 224 -0.70 12.95 0.92
CA LEU A 224 0.35 12.29 1.71
C LEU A 224 0.42 10.79 1.37
N ALA A 225 -0.74 10.13 1.24
CA ALA A 225 -0.80 8.71 0.96
C ALA A 225 -0.30 8.36 -0.44
N LYS A 226 -0.58 9.20 -1.43
CA LYS A 226 -0.14 9.01 -2.81
C LYS A 226 1.40 9.02 -2.95
N LEU A 227 2.13 9.65 -2.04
CA LEU A 227 3.60 9.56 -1.99
C LEU A 227 4.11 8.14 -1.71
N PHE A 228 3.26 7.26 -1.18
CA PHE A 228 3.61 5.88 -0.78
C PHE A 228 2.72 4.82 -1.43
N LEU A 229 1.78 5.23 -2.30
CA LEU A 229 0.85 4.36 -3.02
C LEU A 229 0.92 4.68 -4.51
N ASP A 230 1.23 3.66 -5.32
CA ASP A 230 1.38 3.82 -6.76
C ASP A 230 0.02 4.10 -7.43
N HIS A 231 -0.93 3.17 -7.25
CA HIS A 231 -2.22 3.15 -7.95
C HIS A 231 -3.35 3.94 -7.27
N LYS A 232 -3.04 4.97 -6.47
CA LYS A 232 -4.09 5.81 -5.88
C LYS A 232 -4.56 6.85 -6.89
N THR A 233 -5.78 6.71 -7.39
CA THR A 233 -6.35 7.56 -8.44
C THR A 233 -7.22 8.71 -7.91
N LEU A 234 -7.91 8.50 -6.77
CA LEU A 234 -8.79 9.50 -6.17
C LEU A 234 -8.13 10.19 -4.99
N TYR A 235 -7.88 11.50 -5.11
CA TYR A 235 -7.25 12.33 -4.07
C TYR A 235 -7.96 13.65 -3.77
N PHE A 236 -8.79 14.18 -4.68
CA PHE A 236 -9.59 15.39 -4.43
C PHE A 236 -11.06 15.11 -4.11
N ASP A 237 -11.64 14.08 -4.73
CA ASP A 237 -13.01 13.65 -4.51
C ASP A 237 -13.06 12.66 -3.32
N VAL A 238 -13.16 13.21 -2.12
CA VAL A 238 -13.06 12.47 -0.85
C VAL A 238 -14.44 12.24 -0.20
N GLU A 239 -15.47 12.95 -0.66
CA GLU A 239 -16.84 12.93 -0.15
C GLU A 239 -17.50 11.55 -0.15
N PRO A 240 -17.22 10.65 -1.13
CA PRO A 240 -17.77 9.28 -1.12
C PRO A 240 -17.15 8.37 -0.06
N PHE A 241 -16.09 8.81 0.64
CA PHE A 241 -15.28 7.94 1.50
C PHE A 241 -15.42 8.26 2.99
N LEU A 242 -15.32 7.21 3.80
CA LEU A 242 -14.97 7.26 5.21
C LEU A 242 -13.50 6.90 5.38
N PHE A 243 -12.81 7.60 6.27
CA PHE A 243 -11.40 7.37 6.58
C PHE A 243 -11.26 6.92 8.04
N TYR A 244 -10.54 5.83 8.26
CA TYR A 244 -10.27 5.26 9.57
C TYR A 244 -8.81 5.47 9.92
N ILE A 245 -8.56 6.50 10.72
CA ILE A 245 -7.22 7.01 11.02
C ILE A 245 -6.70 6.35 12.28
N LEU A 246 -5.62 5.57 12.16
CA LEU A 246 -4.93 4.94 13.27
C LEU A 246 -3.84 5.87 13.82
N THR A 247 -3.84 6.01 15.14
CA THR A 247 -2.90 6.85 15.87
C THR A 247 -2.25 6.15 17.05
N GLU A 248 -0.99 6.49 17.30
CA GLU A 248 -0.32 6.30 18.59
C GLU A 248 -0.55 7.54 19.44
N VAL A 249 -0.86 7.36 20.72
CA VAL A 249 -1.22 8.47 21.61
C VAL A 249 -0.25 8.56 22.77
N ASP A 250 0.28 9.76 22.96
CA ASP A 250 1.15 10.11 24.07
C ASP A 250 0.61 11.33 24.84
N ARG A 251 1.49 12.03 25.60
CA ARG A 251 1.10 13.22 26.38
C ARG A 251 0.87 14.46 25.52
N SER A 252 1.42 14.49 24.31
CA SER A 252 1.36 15.60 23.37
C SER A 252 0.14 15.51 22.45
N GLY A 253 -0.27 14.31 22.05
CA GLY A 253 -1.48 14.11 21.26
C GLY A 253 -1.60 12.72 20.65
N CYS A 254 -2.39 12.63 19.57
CA CYS A 254 -2.60 11.45 18.76
C CYS A 254 -1.84 11.60 17.43
N HIS A 255 -0.77 10.82 17.27
CA HIS A 255 0.16 10.86 16.15
C HIS A 255 -0.26 9.89 15.06
N LEU A 256 -0.38 10.36 13.82
CA LEU A 256 -0.74 9.52 12.68
C LEU A 256 0.26 8.38 12.47
N VAL A 257 -0.25 7.15 12.41
CA VAL A 257 0.53 5.94 12.12
C VAL A 257 0.17 5.37 10.75
N GLY A 258 -1.11 5.40 10.42
CA GLY A 258 -1.65 4.84 9.19
C GLY A 258 -3.15 5.06 9.11
N TYR A 259 -3.75 4.62 8.01
CA TYR A 259 -5.18 4.68 7.84
C TYR A 259 -5.65 3.64 6.82
N PHE A 260 -6.96 3.44 6.77
CA PHE A 260 -7.61 2.94 5.57
C PHE A 260 -8.83 3.79 5.20
N SER A 261 -9.18 3.81 3.91
CA SER A 261 -10.43 4.40 3.42
C SER A 261 -11.43 3.30 3.07
N LYS A 262 -12.72 3.63 3.15
CA LYS A 262 -13.83 2.76 2.78
C LYS A 262 -14.87 3.61 2.06
N GLU A 263 -15.37 3.13 0.93
CA GLU A 263 -16.51 3.76 0.25
C GLU A 263 -17.75 3.68 1.15
N LYS A 264 -18.52 4.76 1.22
CA LYS A 264 -19.80 4.76 1.94
C LYS A 264 -20.79 3.79 1.31
N GLU A 265 -20.73 3.66 -0.01
CA GLU A 265 -21.54 2.76 -0.82
C GLU A 265 -20.61 2.08 -1.82
N SER A 266 -20.29 0.80 -1.60
CA SER A 266 -19.43 0.02 -2.49
C SER A 266 -20.27 -1.02 -3.24
N PRO A 267 -20.46 -0.89 -4.57
CA PRO A 267 -21.23 -1.85 -5.38
C PRO A 267 -20.67 -3.27 -5.30
N ASP A 268 -19.34 -3.39 -5.25
CA ASP A 268 -18.61 -4.66 -5.20
C ASP A 268 -18.50 -5.22 -3.77
N GLY A 269 -19.00 -4.50 -2.77
CA GLY A 269 -18.91 -4.90 -1.37
C GLY A 269 -17.49 -4.82 -0.81
N ASN A 270 -16.66 -3.91 -1.32
CA ASN A 270 -15.32 -3.70 -0.79
C ASN A 270 -15.42 -3.09 0.62
N ASN A 271 -14.74 -3.70 1.59
CA ASN A 271 -14.68 -3.16 2.96
C ASN A 271 -13.47 -2.25 3.19
N LEU A 272 -12.59 -2.16 2.20
CA LEU A 272 -11.38 -1.36 2.22
C LEU A 272 -11.05 -0.94 0.78
N ALA A 273 -10.85 0.36 0.56
CA ALA A 273 -10.42 0.93 -0.71
C ALA A 273 -8.89 1.10 -0.75
N CYS A 274 -8.36 2.03 0.06
CA CYS A 274 -6.92 2.21 0.24
C CYS A 274 -6.51 1.88 1.68
N ILE A 275 -5.30 1.35 1.86
CA ILE A 275 -4.68 1.14 3.18
C ILE A 275 -3.22 1.58 3.13
N LEU A 276 -2.79 2.30 4.17
CA LEU A 276 -1.41 2.72 4.32
C LEU A 276 -0.98 2.66 5.78
N THR A 277 0.21 2.13 6.01
CA THR A 277 0.98 2.39 7.23
C THR A 277 2.19 3.22 6.83
N LEU A 278 2.40 4.37 7.49
CA LEU A 278 3.51 5.27 7.17
C LEU A 278 4.85 4.51 7.34
N PRO A 279 5.86 4.77 6.49
CA PRO A 279 7.10 3.98 6.46
C PRO A 279 7.79 3.75 7.83
N PRO A 280 7.91 4.76 8.73
CA PRO A 280 8.53 4.56 10.04
C PRO A 280 7.79 3.58 10.97
N PHE A 281 6.55 3.24 10.65
CA PHE A 281 5.68 2.37 11.44
C PHE A 281 5.42 1.02 10.77
N GLN A 282 5.97 0.77 9.58
CA GLN A 282 5.82 -0.51 8.90
C GLN A 282 6.52 -1.64 9.67
N ARG A 283 6.05 -2.88 9.44
CA ARG A 283 6.55 -4.11 10.10
C ARG A 283 6.41 -4.15 11.64
N LYS A 284 5.69 -3.20 12.25
CA LYS A 284 5.37 -3.18 13.71
C LYS A 284 4.00 -3.77 14.06
N GLY A 285 3.26 -4.28 13.08
CA GLY A 285 1.95 -4.92 13.27
C GLY A 285 0.74 -4.02 12.95
N TYR A 286 0.94 -2.71 12.75
CA TYR A 286 -0.15 -1.76 12.46
C TYR A 286 -0.95 -2.09 11.19
N GLY A 287 -0.29 -2.55 10.12
CA GLY A 287 -1.00 -2.96 8.90
C GLY A 287 -1.98 -4.12 9.16
N LYS A 288 -1.59 -5.13 9.94
CA LYS A 288 -2.49 -6.22 10.33
C LYS A 288 -3.61 -5.73 11.24
N PHE A 289 -3.33 -4.78 12.13
CA PHE A 289 -4.35 -4.15 12.97
C PHE A 289 -5.40 -3.42 12.13
N LEU A 290 -4.99 -2.62 11.13
CA LEU A 290 -5.91 -1.92 10.22
C LEU A 290 -6.79 -2.90 9.43
N ILE A 291 -6.21 -3.99 8.91
CA ILE A 291 -6.95 -5.05 8.22
C ILE A 291 -7.96 -5.71 9.18
N ALA A 292 -7.52 -6.07 10.39
CA ALA A 292 -8.41 -6.66 11.39
C ALA A 292 -9.58 -5.71 11.71
N PHE A 293 -9.28 -4.42 11.88
CA PHE A 293 -10.26 -3.39 12.19
C PHE A 293 -11.30 -3.26 11.08
N SER A 294 -10.91 -3.30 9.80
CA SER A 294 -11.87 -3.25 8.69
C SER A 294 -12.85 -4.43 8.70
N TYR A 295 -12.37 -5.63 9.08
CA TYR A 295 -13.24 -6.80 9.24
C TYR A 295 -14.13 -6.73 10.48
N GLU A 296 -13.68 -6.14 11.60
CA GLU A 296 -14.56 -5.91 12.76
C GLU A 296 -15.73 -4.99 12.42
N LEU A 297 -15.51 -3.97 11.59
CA LEU A 297 -16.60 -3.13 11.07
C LEU A 297 -17.57 -3.95 10.20
N SER A 298 -17.06 -4.78 9.29
CA SER A 298 -17.90 -5.66 8.45
C SER A 298 -18.73 -6.65 9.28
N LYS A 299 -18.18 -7.17 10.39
CA LYS A 299 -18.91 -8.05 11.31
C LYS A 299 -20.08 -7.32 11.97
N ILE A 300 -19.87 -6.08 12.42
CA ILE A 300 -20.93 -5.23 13.00
C ILE A 300 -22.01 -4.92 11.95
N GLU A 301 -21.61 -4.68 10.69
CA GLU A 301 -22.52 -4.48 9.56
C GLU A 301 -23.24 -5.76 9.10
N ARG A 302 -22.82 -6.93 9.60
CA ARG A 302 -23.32 -8.25 9.19
C ARG A 302 -23.15 -8.51 7.69
N CYS A 303 -22.06 -8.01 7.12
CA CYS A 303 -21.70 -8.23 5.72
C CYS A 303 -20.36 -8.97 5.61
N VAL A 304 -20.10 -9.49 4.42
CA VAL A 304 -18.77 -9.99 4.04
C VAL A 304 -18.10 -8.93 3.16
N GLY A 305 -16.77 -8.88 3.18
CA GLY A 305 -16.02 -7.91 2.39
C GLY A 305 -14.64 -8.41 1.99
N SER A 306 -14.13 -7.79 0.93
CA SER A 306 -12.77 -7.93 0.41
C SER A 306 -12.15 -6.53 0.31
N PRO A 307 -10.81 -6.41 0.32
CA PRO A 307 -10.19 -5.20 -0.20
C PRO A 307 -10.47 -5.01 -1.69
N GLU A 308 -10.49 -3.75 -2.11
CA GLU A 308 -10.45 -3.33 -3.51
C GLU A 308 -9.19 -3.88 -4.20
N LYS A 309 -9.31 -4.18 -5.50
CA LYS A 309 -8.26 -4.75 -6.34
C LYS A 309 -7.93 -3.78 -7.48
N PRO A 310 -6.67 -3.71 -7.94
CA PRO A 310 -5.53 -4.52 -7.54
C PRO A 310 -4.87 -4.07 -6.21
N LEU A 311 -4.45 -5.03 -5.39
CA LEU A 311 -3.64 -4.79 -4.19
C LEU A 311 -2.16 -4.59 -4.55
N SER A 312 -1.47 -3.72 -3.81
CA SER A 312 0.00 -3.66 -3.83
C SER A 312 0.61 -4.96 -3.29
N ASP A 313 1.86 -5.28 -3.67
CA ASP A 313 2.54 -6.50 -3.21
C ASP A 313 2.61 -6.59 -1.68
N LEU A 314 2.89 -5.47 -1.01
CA LEU A 314 2.90 -5.40 0.45
C LEU A 314 1.48 -5.62 1.02
N GLY A 315 0.45 -5.10 0.34
CA GLY A 315 -0.95 -5.36 0.65
C GLY A 315 -1.31 -6.83 0.55
N LYS A 316 -0.99 -7.49 -0.59
CA LYS A 316 -1.21 -8.92 -0.82
C LYS A 316 -0.57 -9.79 0.27
N LEU A 317 0.70 -9.53 0.60
CA LEU A 317 1.41 -10.26 1.66
C LEU A 317 0.75 -10.06 3.04
N SER A 318 0.30 -8.84 3.34
CA SER A 318 -0.34 -8.51 4.62
C SER A 318 -1.71 -9.20 4.76
N TYR A 319 -2.54 -9.15 3.72
CA TYR A 319 -3.85 -9.81 3.68
C TYR A 319 -3.72 -11.33 3.76
N ARG A 320 -2.83 -11.95 2.96
CA ARG A 320 -2.58 -13.39 3.02
C ARG A 320 -2.13 -13.82 4.41
N SER A 321 -1.22 -13.07 5.03
CA SER A 321 -0.76 -13.37 6.39
C SER A 321 -1.88 -13.21 7.43
N TYR A 322 -2.74 -12.20 7.30
CA TYR A 322 -3.89 -12.01 8.18
C TYR A 322 -4.93 -13.12 8.02
N TRP A 323 -5.38 -13.41 6.79
CA TRP A 323 -6.36 -14.46 6.53
C TRP A 323 -5.87 -15.83 6.97
N SER A 324 -4.62 -16.20 6.66
CA SER A 324 -4.07 -17.47 7.13
C SER A 324 -4.12 -17.56 8.66
N TRP A 325 -3.72 -16.50 9.37
CA TRP A 325 -3.73 -16.49 10.82
C TRP A 325 -5.14 -16.63 11.41
N VAL A 326 -6.12 -15.85 10.93
CA VAL A 326 -7.52 -15.91 11.41
C VAL A 326 -8.11 -17.30 11.19
N LEU A 327 -7.93 -17.87 10.00
CA LEU A 327 -8.48 -19.19 9.67
C LEU A 327 -7.84 -20.30 10.52
N LEU A 328 -6.52 -20.26 10.69
CA LEU A 328 -5.81 -21.22 11.54
C LEU A 328 -6.23 -21.12 13.01
N GLU A 329 -6.41 -19.91 13.54
CA GLU A 329 -6.85 -19.71 14.91
C GLU A 329 -8.24 -20.30 15.15
N ILE A 330 -9.19 -20.04 14.26
CA ILE A 330 -10.54 -20.63 14.33
C ILE A 330 -10.47 -22.16 14.24
N MET A 331 -9.69 -22.70 13.30
CA MET A 331 -9.56 -24.14 13.12
C MET A 331 -8.88 -24.87 14.29
N ARG A 332 -8.00 -24.18 15.04
CA ARG A 332 -7.37 -24.73 16.24
C ARG A 332 -8.40 -25.02 17.33
N ASP A 333 -9.33 -24.09 17.52
CA ASP A 333 -10.27 -24.13 18.65
C ASP A 333 -11.57 -24.89 18.31
N PHE A 334 -11.82 -25.16 17.02
CA PHE A 334 -13.03 -25.82 16.56
C PHE A 334 -12.96 -27.35 16.63
N LYS A 335 -13.99 -27.96 17.25
CA LYS A 335 -14.17 -29.41 17.31
C LYS A 335 -15.34 -29.82 16.43
N GLY A 336 -15.06 -30.33 15.23
CA GLY A 336 -16.09 -30.85 14.32
C GLY A 336 -15.87 -30.49 12.85
N THR A 337 -16.91 -30.63 12.04
CA THR A 337 -16.91 -30.24 10.63
C THR A 337 -17.20 -28.74 10.48
N MET A 338 -16.30 -28.02 9.84
CA MET A 338 -16.44 -26.60 9.53
C MET A 338 -16.71 -26.41 8.04
N SER A 339 -17.70 -25.60 7.69
CA SER A 339 -17.97 -25.21 6.30
C SER A 339 -17.34 -23.87 5.95
N ILE A 340 -17.06 -23.66 4.66
CA ILE A 340 -16.56 -22.38 4.13
C ILE A 340 -17.56 -21.24 4.40
N LYS A 341 -18.86 -21.55 4.37
CA LYS A 341 -19.93 -20.58 4.64
C LYS A 341 -19.92 -20.12 6.10
N GLU A 342 -19.72 -21.04 7.05
CA GLU A 342 -19.59 -20.70 8.48
C GLU A 342 -18.36 -19.83 8.74
N LEU A 343 -17.20 -20.18 8.16
CA LEU A 343 -16.00 -19.35 8.27
C LEU A 343 -16.24 -17.94 7.75
N SER A 344 -16.92 -17.81 6.61
CA SER A 344 -17.26 -16.51 6.01
C SER A 344 -18.17 -15.68 6.93
N GLN A 345 -19.15 -16.32 7.56
CA GLN A 345 -20.06 -15.65 8.51
C GLN A 345 -19.36 -15.24 9.81
N MET A 346 -18.43 -16.05 10.32
CA MET A 346 -17.68 -15.75 11.56
C MET A 346 -16.65 -14.63 11.35
N THR A 347 -16.03 -14.57 10.17
CA THR A 347 -14.88 -13.71 9.91
C THR A 347 -15.20 -12.47 9.08
N SER A 348 -16.36 -12.43 8.42
CA SER A 348 -16.70 -11.48 7.36
C SER A 348 -15.76 -11.52 6.14
N ILE A 349 -14.89 -12.52 6.02
CA ILE A 349 -14.05 -12.74 4.84
C ILE A 349 -14.91 -13.39 3.75
N THR A 350 -14.73 -12.99 2.49
CA THR A 350 -15.46 -13.60 1.38
C THR A 350 -15.11 -15.09 1.25
N GLN A 351 -16.06 -15.90 0.77
CA GLN A 351 -15.79 -17.33 0.53
C GLN A 351 -14.66 -17.53 -0.48
N TYR A 352 -14.53 -16.63 -1.45
CA TYR A 352 -13.46 -16.66 -2.44
C TYR A 352 -12.08 -16.52 -1.78
N ASP A 353 -11.90 -15.53 -0.90
CA ASP A 353 -10.62 -15.30 -0.22
C ASP A 353 -10.31 -16.42 0.78
N ILE A 354 -11.33 -16.99 1.43
CA ILE A 354 -11.19 -18.18 2.29
C ILE A 354 -10.69 -19.37 1.45
N ILE A 355 -11.33 -19.65 0.32
CA ILE A 355 -10.92 -20.75 -0.57
C ILE A 355 -9.48 -20.53 -1.05
N GLY A 356 -9.15 -19.34 -1.55
CA GLY A 356 -7.81 -19.02 -2.00
C GLY A 356 -6.77 -19.19 -0.89
N THR A 357 -7.07 -18.72 0.32
CA THR A 357 -6.18 -18.88 1.48
C THR A 357 -5.99 -20.36 1.83
N LEU A 358 -7.06 -21.14 1.93
CA LEU A 358 -6.99 -22.56 2.27
C LEU A 358 -6.31 -23.39 1.17
N GLN A 359 -6.41 -22.99 -0.10
CA GLN A 359 -5.65 -23.60 -1.19
C GLN A 359 -4.14 -23.40 -0.97
N THR A 360 -3.71 -22.18 -0.61
CA THR A 360 -2.29 -21.92 -0.33
C THR A 360 -1.76 -22.64 0.92
N LEU A 361 -2.65 -23.01 1.84
CA LEU A 361 -2.33 -23.80 3.03
C LEU A 361 -2.48 -25.32 2.79
N ASN A 362 -2.86 -25.76 1.59
CA ASN A 362 -3.18 -27.16 1.27
C ASN A 362 -4.27 -27.78 2.19
N MET A 363 -5.25 -26.97 2.63
CA MET A 363 -6.31 -27.36 3.59
C MET A 363 -7.70 -27.52 2.97
N VAL A 364 -7.82 -27.44 1.65
CA VAL A 364 -9.10 -27.58 0.94
C VAL A 364 -8.95 -28.52 -0.26
N LYS A 365 -9.97 -29.34 -0.50
CA LYS A 365 -10.07 -30.23 -1.67
C LYS A 365 -11.33 -29.93 -2.45
N TYR A 366 -11.30 -30.20 -3.75
CA TYR A 366 -12.49 -30.11 -4.60
C TYR A 366 -13.14 -31.48 -4.72
N TRP A 367 -14.40 -31.59 -4.31
CA TRP A 367 -15.16 -32.84 -4.31
C TRP A 367 -16.58 -32.60 -4.80
N LYS A 368 -17.02 -33.35 -5.83
CA LYS A 368 -18.37 -33.29 -6.41
C LYS A 368 -18.88 -31.86 -6.70
N GLY A 369 -18.02 -30.99 -7.22
CA GLY A 369 -18.41 -29.61 -7.55
C GLY A 369 -18.32 -28.62 -6.39
N GLN A 370 -17.85 -29.03 -5.21
CA GLN A 370 -17.77 -28.20 -4.03
C GLN A 370 -16.36 -28.21 -3.41
N HIS A 371 -15.98 -27.09 -2.82
CA HIS A 371 -14.77 -27.01 -1.99
C HIS A 371 -15.09 -27.52 -0.58
N VAL A 372 -14.32 -28.52 -0.13
CA VAL A 372 -14.47 -29.16 1.18
C VAL A 372 -13.18 -28.95 1.97
N ILE A 373 -13.32 -28.44 3.20
CA ILE A 373 -12.20 -28.26 4.11
C ILE A 373 -11.72 -29.64 4.55
N CYS A 374 -10.43 -29.91 4.35
CA CYS A 374 -9.80 -31.19 4.65
C CYS A 374 -8.57 -30.92 5.52
N VAL A 375 -8.80 -30.80 6.82
CA VAL A 375 -7.76 -30.41 7.78
C VAL A 375 -7.67 -31.42 8.91
N THR A 376 -6.45 -31.71 9.36
CA THR A 376 -6.21 -32.48 10.58
C THR A 376 -5.69 -31.54 11.67
N PRO A 377 -5.97 -31.80 12.96
CA PRO A 377 -5.45 -30.96 14.05
C PRO A 377 -3.93 -30.83 14.03
N LYS A 378 -3.22 -31.89 13.63
CA LYS A 378 -1.75 -31.89 13.49
C LYS A 378 -1.27 -30.89 12.44
N LEU A 379 -1.94 -30.83 11.28
CA LEU A 379 -1.58 -29.90 10.21
C LEU A 379 -1.80 -28.45 10.67
N VAL A 380 -2.88 -28.15 11.39
CA VAL A 380 -3.13 -26.81 11.95
C VAL A 380 -2.02 -26.40 12.90
N GLU A 381 -1.63 -27.28 13.83
CA GLU A 381 -0.55 -27.05 14.77
C GLU A 381 0.81 -26.82 14.09
N GLU A 382 1.12 -27.57 13.03
CA GLU A 382 2.33 -27.38 12.22
C GLU A 382 2.36 -25.99 11.59
N HIS A 383 1.24 -25.53 11.02
CA HIS A 383 1.15 -24.18 10.47
C HIS A 383 1.26 -23.09 11.55
N ILE A 384 0.57 -23.24 12.69
CA ILE A 384 0.60 -22.24 13.77
C ILE A 384 2.01 -22.08 14.37
N LYS A 385 2.79 -23.16 14.41
CA LYS A 385 4.20 -23.12 14.87
C LYS A 385 5.14 -22.45 13.88
N SER A 386 4.75 -22.31 12.62
CA SER A 386 5.56 -21.60 11.62
C SER A 386 5.72 -20.13 11.99
N ALA A 387 6.94 -19.61 11.82
CA ALA A 387 7.27 -18.22 12.12
C ALA A 387 6.40 -17.21 11.35
N GLN A 388 5.87 -17.60 10.18
CA GLN A 388 5.04 -16.77 9.31
C GLN A 388 3.64 -16.49 9.88
N TYR A 389 3.11 -17.38 10.72
CA TYR A 389 1.73 -17.33 11.23
C TYR A 389 1.67 -17.10 12.75
N LYS A 390 2.74 -16.53 13.31
CA LYS A 390 2.74 -16.09 14.71
C LYS A 390 1.60 -15.10 14.98
N ARG A 391 1.08 -15.18 16.20
CA ARG A 391 0.06 -14.26 16.71
C ARG A 391 0.47 -12.81 16.45
N PRO A 392 -0.40 -11.99 15.82
CA PRO A 392 -0.13 -10.57 15.63
C PRO A 392 0.13 -9.88 16.97
N PRO A 393 1.12 -8.97 17.03
CA PRO A 393 1.45 -8.26 18.27
C PRO A 393 0.35 -7.29 18.70
N LEU A 394 -0.44 -6.80 17.73
CA LEU A 394 -1.53 -5.86 17.93
C LEU A 394 -2.83 -6.52 17.45
N MET A 395 -3.76 -6.66 18.38
CA MET A 395 -5.08 -7.24 18.15
C MET A 395 -6.16 -6.20 18.44
N VAL A 396 -7.21 -6.20 17.64
CA VAL A 396 -8.39 -5.36 17.87
C VAL A 396 -9.18 -5.96 19.03
N ASP A 397 -9.49 -5.11 20.02
CA ASP A 397 -10.35 -5.47 21.14
C ASP A 397 -11.76 -4.95 20.89
N THR A 398 -12.70 -5.84 20.63
CA THR A 398 -14.07 -5.47 20.27
C THR A 398 -14.82 -4.77 21.41
N GLU A 399 -14.42 -4.95 22.67
CA GLU A 399 -15.01 -4.23 23.81
C GLU A 399 -14.63 -2.73 23.81
N CYS A 400 -13.51 -2.40 23.16
CA CYS A 400 -13.03 -1.03 23.02
C CYS A 400 -13.58 -0.33 21.77
N LEU A 401 -14.28 -1.05 20.88
CA LEU A 401 -14.86 -0.53 19.65
C LEU A 401 -16.27 0.01 19.88
N ARG A 402 -16.43 1.33 19.82
CA ARG A 402 -17.69 2.06 20.02
C ARG A 402 -18.23 2.59 18.70
N TRP A 403 -18.74 1.68 17.88
CA TRP A 403 -19.21 2.01 16.53
C TRP A 403 -20.57 1.37 16.21
N SER A 404 -21.33 2.03 15.34
CA SER A 404 -22.62 1.55 14.85
C SER A 404 -22.76 1.89 13.37
N PRO A 405 -23.36 1.02 12.54
CA PRO A 405 -23.47 1.27 11.11
C PRO A 405 -24.22 2.58 10.80
N PRO A 406 -23.79 3.35 9.79
CA PRO A 406 -24.51 4.53 9.32
C PRO A 406 -25.99 4.22 9.03
N ARG A 407 -26.90 5.11 9.45
CA ARG A 407 -28.37 4.90 9.39
C ARG A 407 -28.91 4.52 8.01
N LYS A 408 -28.19 4.83 6.91
CA LYS A 408 -28.60 4.47 5.54
C LYS A 408 -28.54 2.96 5.27
N LEU A 409 -27.60 2.22 5.87
CA LEU A 409 -27.48 0.75 5.70
C LEU A 409 -28.65 -0.02 6.32
N LEU A 410 -29.27 0.51 7.38
CA LEU A 410 -30.42 -0.10 8.04
C LEU A 410 -31.70 -0.10 7.19
N LYS A 411 -31.80 0.78 6.19
CA LYS A 411 -32.95 0.82 5.27
C LYS A 411 -32.84 -0.24 4.17
N ALA A 412 -31.64 -0.51 3.66
CA ALA A 412 -31.41 -1.52 2.63
C ALA A 412 -31.62 -2.96 3.16
N SER A 413 -31.26 -3.22 4.43
CA SER A 413 -31.45 -4.54 5.05
C SER A 413 -32.90 -4.89 5.39
N LYS A 414 -33.82 -3.91 5.39
CA LYS A 414 -35.26 -4.11 5.60
C LYS A 414 -36.07 -4.24 4.30
N ALA A 415 -35.42 -4.06 3.14
CA ALA A 415 -36.04 -4.09 1.83
C ALA A 415 -35.72 -5.38 1.04
N LYS A 416 -35.19 -6.41 1.71
CA LYS A 416 -35.01 -7.76 1.15
C LYS A 416 -35.85 -8.78 1.88
#